data_AF-A0A7C3MMA9-F1
#
_entry.id   AF-A0A7C3MMA9-F1
#
_cell.length_a   1.000
_cell.length_b   1.000
_cell.length_c   1.000
_cell.angle_alpha   90.00
_cell.angle_beta   90.00
_cell.angle_gamma   90.00
#
_symmetry.space_group_name_H-M   'P 1'
#
loop_
_entity.id
_entity.type
_entity.pdbx_description
1 polymer ?
#
loop_
_entity_poly.entity_id
_entity_poly.type
_entity_poly.pdbx_seq_one_letter_code
_entity_poly.pdbx_strand_id
1 'polypeptide(L)'
;MKNLEMILTSLSRGEGKGIFLKGHYGSGKSHFLSILSILLRSPDCLNVLIGQEPSLERFRNALQSKRFLVVEISLIQHRGTEFLEDIFLKGIFQELSVRLGKTFEGGDSRQETFLEIKRALNRIGISGVVLLVDELSEFLRSKTDAHAYNEDIRFLQYLGEEAPSFPLWIISSLQEWIEETGEIAQDTFNKIKDRYPIRIGLGRAHIEEFVSHRLIRHREGSEGEIRKIFNSIRRYFPLFPVEENRFLKLYPVHPATITLLDYLKPLFSEHRGIVDFIHYRLKSDEERGIPSFLERPAHELLSPSMIFDHFIHRIREVAET
;
A
#
# COMPACT_ATOMS: atom_id res chain seq x y z
N MET A 1 -3.49 7.77 4.69
CA MET A 1 -2.48 8.14 5.73
C MET A 1 -2.25 7.18 6.92
N LYS A 2 -3.29 6.62 7.59
CA LYS A 2 -3.13 5.73 8.77
C LYS A 2 -2.11 4.58 8.59
N ASN A 3 -2.01 4.06 7.37
CA ASN A 3 -1.05 3.04 6.96
C ASN A 3 0.41 3.46 7.14
N LEU A 4 0.76 4.68 6.71
CA LEU A 4 2.10 5.23 6.85
C LEU A 4 2.43 5.47 8.32
N GLU A 5 1.48 6.02 9.10
CA GLU A 5 1.67 6.24 10.53
C GLU A 5 2.03 4.96 11.30
N MET A 6 1.46 3.80 10.93
CA MET A 6 1.81 2.52 11.56
C MET A 6 3.29 2.15 11.34
N ILE A 7 3.79 2.32 10.12
CA ILE A 7 5.19 2.07 9.78
C ILE A 7 6.10 3.07 10.49
N LEU A 8 5.77 4.36 10.43
CA LEU A 8 6.55 5.42 11.09
C LEU A 8 6.57 5.24 12.61
N THR A 9 5.50 4.70 13.20
CA THR A 9 5.47 4.37 14.63
C THR A 9 6.49 3.29 14.97
N SER A 10 6.56 2.17 14.23
CA SER A 10 7.55 1.11 14.53
C SER A 10 8.99 1.61 14.30
N LEU A 11 9.22 2.36 13.22
CA LEU A 11 10.52 2.99 12.94
C LEU A 11 10.95 3.96 14.05
N SER A 12 10.03 4.82 14.51
CA SER A 12 10.31 5.78 15.59
C SER A 12 10.66 5.10 16.91
N ARG A 13 10.07 3.93 17.21
CA ARG A 13 10.36 3.15 18.42
C ARG A 13 11.58 2.24 18.29
N GLY A 14 12.05 1.95 17.08
CA GLY A 14 13.14 1.00 16.87
C GLY A 14 12.71 -0.46 17.03
N GLU A 15 11.40 -0.73 16.99
CA GLU A 15 10.84 -2.07 17.04
C GLU A 15 10.82 -2.62 15.61
N GLY A 16 11.79 -3.47 15.25
CA GLY A 16 11.81 -4.14 13.97
C GLY A 16 10.60 -5.07 13.80
N LYS A 17 10.02 -5.09 12.59
CA LYS A 17 8.75 -5.80 12.27
C LYS A 17 8.68 -6.23 10.81
N GLY A 18 8.03 -7.37 10.58
CA GLY A 18 7.49 -7.74 9.28
C GLY A 18 6.17 -7.01 8.98
N ILE A 19 6.07 -6.44 7.78
CA ILE A 19 4.93 -5.66 7.29
C ILE A 19 4.58 -6.16 5.89
N PHE A 20 3.29 -6.46 5.69
CA PHE A 20 2.77 -6.76 4.36
C PHE A 20 1.92 -5.62 3.81
N LEU A 21 2.30 -5.17 2.63
CA LEU A 21 1.61 -4.15 1.86
C LEU A 21 0.72 -4.84 0.82
N LYS A 22 -0.54 -5.04 1.18
CA LYS A 22 -1.54 -5.71 0.36
C LYS A 22 -2.24 -4.73 -0.58
N GLY A 23 -2.49 -5.15 -1.81
CA GLY A 23 -3.36 -4.43 -2.73
C GLY A 23 -3.39 -5.13 -4.09
N HIS A 24 -4.44 -4.88 -4.87
CA HIS A 24 -4.51 -5.32 -6.27
C HIS A 24 -3.34 -4.78 -7.10
N TYR A 25 -3.16 -5.28 -8.33
CA TYR A 25 -2.03 -5.02 -9.21
C TYR A 25 -1.61 -3.53 -9.25
N GLY A 26 -2.08 -2.63 -10.09
CA GLY A 26 -1.69 -1.21 -10.14
C GLY A 26 -2.05 -0.30 -8.94
N SER A 27 -2.29 -0.84 -7.72
CA SER A 27 -2.76 -0.08 -6.54
C SER A 27 -1.77 0.92 -5.94
N GLY A 28 -0.60 1.08 -6.57
CA GLY A 28 0.46 1.99 -6.13
C GLY A 28 1.41 1.40 -5.07
N LYS A 29 1.52 0.08 -4.94
CA LYS A 29 2.42 -0.59 -3.98
C LYS A 29 3.88 -0.16 -4.17
N SER A 30 4.39 -0.28 -5.40
CA SER A 30 5.74 0.15 -5.77
C SER A 30 5.96 1.65 -5.53
N HIS A 31 4.94 2.48 -5.80
CA HIS A 31 4.99 3.91 -5.54
C HIS A 31 5.08 4.22 -4.04
N PHE A 32 4.29 3.52 -3.21
CA PHE A 32 4.34 3.64 -1.76
C PHE A 32 5.72 3.25 -1.21
N LEU A 33 6.29 2.12 -1.67
CA LEU A 33 7.63 1.71 -1.30
C LEU A 33 8.69 2.75 -1.71
N SER A 34 8.57 3.33 -2.92
CA SER A 34 9.48 4.38 -3.41
C SER A 34 9.42 5.65 -2.55
N ILE A 35 8.22 6.11 -2.19
CA ILE A 35 8.05 7.26 -1.28
C ILE A 35 8.70 6.97 0.07
N LEU A 36 8.47 5.77 0.61
CA LEU A 36 9.06 5.37 1.89
C LEU A 36 10.59 5.32 1.82
N SER A 37 11.15 4.80 0.72
CA SER A 37 12.60 4.80 0.50
C SER A 37 13.18 6.22 0.54
N ILE A 38 12.60 7.14 -0.22
CA ILE A 38 13.02 8.54 -0.26
C ILE A 38 12.94 9.16 1.13
N LEU A 39 11.84 8.93 1.85
CA LEU A 39 11.62 9.45 3.20
C LEU A 39 12.69 8.98 4.19
N LEU A 40 13.11 7.72 4.08
CA LEU A 40 14.08 7.11 4.99
C LEU A 40 15.53 7.44 4.62
N ARG A 41 15.82 7.68 3.34
CA ARG A 41 17.14 8.11 2.87
C ARG A 41 17.37 9.61 3.07
N SER A 42 16.30 10.42 2.97
CA SER A 42 16.34 11.89 3.05
C SER A 42 15.32 12.40 4.08
N PRO A 43 15.72 12.53 5.36
CA PRO A 43 14.82 12.98 6.43
C PRO A 43 14.19 14.35 6.18
N ASP A 44 14.82 15.23 5.39
CA ASP A 44 14.28 16.54 5.03
C ASP A 44 12.98 16.46 4.21
N CYS A 45 12.77 15.36 3.47
CA CYS A 45 11.53 15.11 2.73
C CYS A 45 10.32 14.98 3.66
N LEU A 46 10.53 14.64 4.93
CA LEU A 46 9.45 14.59 5.93
C LEU A 46 8.77 15.95 6.09
N ASN A 47 9.50 17.07 5.90
CA ASN A 47 8.92 18.42 5.97
C ASN A 47 7.82 18.64 4.92
N VAL A 48 8.03 18.11 3.71
CA VAL A 48 7.07 18.21 2.61
C VAL A 48 5.81 17.41 2.94
N LEU A 49 5.98 16.21 3.50
CA LEU A 49 4.85 15.38 3.93
C LEU A 49 4.09 15.98 5.11
N ILE A 50 4.79 16.58 6.07
CA ILE A 50 4.17 17.27 7.21
C ILE A 50 3.32 18.45 6.75
N GLY A 51 3.77 19.18 5.71
CA GLY A 51 2.98 20.27 5.12
C GLY A 51 1.65 19.80 4.51
N GLN A 52 1.58 18.54 4.09
CA GLN A 52 0.35 17.91 3.58
C GLN A 52 -0.47 17.24 4.70
N GLU A 53 0.21 16.66 5.70
CA GLU A 53 -0.40 15.96 6.82
C GLU A 53 0.27 16.35 8.15
N PRO A 54 -0.30 17.33 8.87
CA PRO A 54 0.25 17.81 10.14
C PRO A 54 0.37 16.75 11.24
N SER A 55 -0.41 15.66 11.18
CA SER A 55 -0.36 14.59 12.19
C SER A 55 0.99 13.85 12.20
N LEU A 56 1.78 13.95 11.12
CA LEU A 56 3.12 13.35 11.02
C LEU A 56 4.20 14.12 11.79
N GLU A 57 3.92 15.35 12.23
CA GLU A 57 4.86 16.21 12.97
C GLU A 57 5.44 15.50 14.20
N ARG A 58 4.62 14.67 14.88
CA ARG A 58 5.04 13.90 16.06
C ARG A 58 6.20 12.92 15.78
N PHE A 59 6.43 12.51 14.54
CA PHE A 59 7.51 11.60 14.16
C PHE A 59 8.81 12.31 13.78
N ARG A 60 8.78 13.64 13.59
CA ARG A 60 9.91 14.45 13.11
C ARG A 60 11.19 14.17 13.89
N ASN A 61 11.18 14.45 15.19
CA ASN A 61 12.37 14.38 16.03
C ASN A 61 12.94 12.95 16.06
N ALA A 62 12.07 11.94 16.16
CA ALA A 62 12.47 10.54 16.28
C ALA A 62 13.06 9.97 14.97
N LEU A 63 12.57 10.41 13.81
CA LEU A 63 13.09 9.96 12.52
C LEU A 63 14.34 10.75 12.09
N GLN A 64 14.41 12.05 12.38
CA GLN A 64 15.60 12.86 12.08
C GLN A 64 16.83 12.43 12.88
N SER A 65 16.65 11.92 14.10
CA SER A 65 17.76 11.42 14.92
C SER A 65 18.24 10.02 14.53
N LYS A 66 17.57 9.34 13.58
CA LYS A 66 17.89 7.97 13.17
C LYS A 66 18.37 7.92 11.74
N ARG A 67 19.27 6.97 11.46
CA ARG A 67 19.71 6.66 10.10
C ARG A 67 19.40 5.21 9.82
N PHE A 68 18.87 4.91 8.64
CA PHE A 68 18.54 3.55 8.24
C PHE A 68 19.41 3.08 7.08
N LEU A 69 19.69 1.78 7.05
CA LEU A 69 20.15 1.09 5.86
C LEU A 69 18.92 0.70 5.05
N VAL A 70 18.63 1.46 3.99
CA VAL A 70 17.47 1.19 3.13
C VAL A 70 17.94 0.32 1.97
N VAL A 71 17.32 -0.85 1.82
CA VAL A 71 17.62 -1.80 0.73
C VAL A 71 16.34 -2.02 -0.06
N GLU A 72 16.38 -1.66 -1.34
CA GLU A 72 15.26 -1.82 -2.28
C GLU A 72 15.49 -3.08 -3.10
N ILE A 73 14.50 -3.98 -3.08
CA ILE A 73 14.56 -5.28 -3.74
C ILE A 73 13.35 -5.37 -4.67
N SER A 74 13.58 -5.27 -5.97
CA SER A 74 12.54 -5.43 -6.99
C SER A 74 12.58 -6.86 -7.54
N LEU A 75 11.71 -7.74 -7.05
CA LEU A 75 11.78 -9.16 -7.38
C LEU A 75 11.40 -9.48 -8.83
N ILE A 76 10.78 -8.53 -9.54
CA ILE A 76 10.50 -8.67 -10.98
C ILE A 76 11.77 -8.75 -11.84
N GLN A 77 12.91 -8.28 -11.31
CA GLN A 77 14.21 -8.32 -11.99
C GLN A 77 14.94 -9.65 -11.79
N HIS A 78 14.37 -10.57 -11.00
CA HIS A 78 14.97 -11.85 -10.63
C HIS A 78 14.21 -13.02 -11.26
N ARG A 79 14.94 -14.09 -11.55
CA ARG A 79 14.36 -15.33 -12.07
C ARG A 79 13.79 -16.16 -10.93
N GLY A 80 12.71 -16.89 -11.17
CA GLY A 80 12.14 -17.82 -10.18
C GLY A 80 13.11 -18.93 -9.72
N THR A 81 14.19 -19.18 -10.45
CA THR A 81 15.24 -20.12 -10.07
C THR A 81 16.17 -19.61 -8.96
N GLU A 82 16.22 -18.31 -8.70
CA GLU A 82 17.05 -17.71 -7.64
C GLU A 82 16.36 -17.83 -6.28
N PHE A 83 17.09 -17.98 -5.16
CA PHE A 83 16.49 -17.99 -3.83
C PHE A 83 16.34 -16.57 -3.25
N LEU A 84 15.27 -16.33 -2.49
CA LEU A 84 15.05 -15.05 -1.81
C LEU A 84 16.20 -14.71 -0.86
N GLU A 85 16.76 -15.72 -0.20
CA GLU A 85 17.89 -15.56 0.72
C GLU A 85 19.08 -14.88 0.03
N ASP A 86 19.50 -15.41 -1.12
CA ASP A 86 20.62 -14.88 -1.89
C ASP A 86 20.34 -13.44 -2.36
N ILE A 87 19.13 -13.19 -2.86
CA ILE A 87 18.72 -11.87 -3.35
C ILE A 87 18.79 -10.83 -2.23
N PHE A 88 18.25 -11.16 -1.06
CA PHE A 88 18.19 -10.26 0.09
C PHE A 88 19.57 -9.99 0.65
N LEU A 89 20.35 -11.05 0.89
CA LEU A 89 21.70 -10.92 1.43
C LEU A 89 22.59 -10.12 0.48
N LYS A 90 22.53 -10.38 -0.83
CA LYS A 90 23.25 -9.62 -1.84
C LYS A 90 22.92 -8.12 -1.78
N GLY A 91 21.64 -7.76 -1.67
CA GLY A 91 21.21 -6.37 -1.54
C GLY A 91 21.74 -5.69 -0.27
N ILE A 92 21.68 -6.39 0.86
CA ILE A 92 22.21 -5.89 2.14
C ILE A 92 23.73 -5.71 2.08
N PHE A 93 24.45 -6.71 1.58
CA PHE A 93 25.91 -6.71 1.49
C PHE A 93 26.40 -5.61 0.56
N GLN A 94 25.72 -5.38 -0.56
CA GLN A 94 26.06 -4.30 -1.48
C GLN A 94 25.97 -2.93 -0.80
N GLU A 95 24.85 -2.64 -0.12
CA GLU A 95 24.66 -1.36 0.56
C GLU A 95 25.64 -1.19 1.74
N LEU A 96 25.88 -2.25 2.52
CA LEU A 96 26.88 -2.23 3.60
C LEU A 96 28.30 -2.01 3.06
N SER A 97 28.65 -2.66 1.94
CA SER A 97 29.99 -2.54 1.34
C SER A 97 30.27 -1.10 0.91
N VAL A 98 29.29 -0.45 0.30
CA VAL A 98 29.37 0.98 -0.09
C VAL A 98 29.60 1.87 1.13
N ARG A 99 28.88 1.64 2.24
CA ARG A 99 28.99 2.47 3.44
C ARG A 99 30.26 2.20 4.26
N LEU A 100 30.79 0.98 4.21
CA LEU A 100 32.03 0.61 4.87
C LEU A 100 33.28 0.95 4.05
N GLY A 101 33.13 1.20 2.75
CA GLY A 101 34.25 1.42 1.82
C GLY A 101 35.07 0.16 1.55
N LYS A 102 34.54 -1.02 1.85
CA LYS A 102 35.17 -2.34 1.62
C LYS A 102 34.11 -3.41 1.43
N THR A 103 34.45 -4.52 0.79
CA THR A 103 33.55 -5.66 0.63
C THR A 103 33.10 -6.18 1.99
N PHE A 104 31.79 -6.36 2.13
CA PHE A 104 31.15 -7.03 3.26
C PHE A 104 30.77 -8.45 2.83
N GLU A 105 31.15 -9.43 3.64
CA GLU A 105 30.84 -10.84 3.49
C GLU A 105 30.10 -11.31 4.75
N GLY A 106 29.24 -12.31 4.61
CA GLY A 106 28.54 -12.93 5.73
C GLY A 106 29.32 -14.09 6.33
N GLY A 107 28.75 -14.70 7.37
CA GLY A 107 29.30 -15.89 8.02
C GLY A 107 28.78 -17.20 7.41
N ASP A 108 29.11 -18.32 8.06
CA ASP A 108 28.81 -19.67 7.57
C ASP A 108 27.34 -20.08 7.76
N SER A 109 26.58 -19.29 8.53
CA SER A 109 25.17 -19.54 8.82
C SER A 109 24.34 -18.25 8.79
N ARG A 110 23.01 -18.40 8.69
CA ARG A 110 22.05 -17.28 8.81
C ARG A 110 22.28 -16.47 10.08
N GLN A 111 22.40 -17.15 11.22
CA GLN A 111 22.59 -16.50 12.52
C GLN A 111 23.88 -15.70 12.57
N GLU A 112 24.99 -16.27 12.08
CA GLU A 112 26.27 -15.59 12.05
C GLU A 112 26.24 -14.38 11.10
N THR A 113 25.69 -14.56 9.91
CA THR A 113 25.52 -13.48 8.92
C THR A 113 24.73 -12.29 9.48
N PHE A 114 23.58 -12.54 10.12
CA PHE A 114 22.77 -11.46 10.69
C PHE A 114 23.42 -10.82 11.92
N LEU A 115 24.20 -11.58 12.69
CA LEU A 115 25.02 -11.05 13.77
C LEU A 115 26.12 -10.11 13.26
N GLU A 116 26.77 -10.46 12.15
CA GLU A 116 27.78 -9.62 11.50
C GLU A 116 27.18 -8.36 10.90
N ILE A 117 26.00 -8.46 10.26
CA ILE A 117 25.21 -7.31 9.80
C ILE A 117 24.95 -6.37 10.99
N LYS A 118 24.46 -6.90 12.12
CA LYS A 118 24.19 -6.11 13.33
C LYS A 118 25.44 -5.41 13.86
N ARG A 119 26.58 -6.10 13.89
CA ARG A 119 27.88 -5.51 14.28
C ARG A 119 28.32 -4.41 13.32
N ALA A 120 28.14 -4.61 12.02
CA ALA A 120 28.48 -3.62 11.01
C ALA A 120 27.64 -2.34 11.15
N LEU A 121 26.33 -2.46 11.30
CA LEU A 121 25.40 -1.34 11.51
C LEU A 121 25.79 -0.49 12.73
N ASN A 122 26.12 -1.15 13.84
CA ASN A 122 26.57 -0.47 15.06
C ASN A 122 27.87 0.32 14.83
N ARG A 123 28.83 -0.23 14.07
CA ARG A 123 30.10 0.46 13.76
C ARG A 123 29.90 1.72 12.92
N ILE A 124 28.94 1.72 12.00
CA ILE A 124 28.63 2.85 11.12
C ILE A 124 27.54 3.78 11.67
N GLY A 125 27.05 3.54 12.89
CA GLY A 125 26.04 4.37 13.54
C GLY A 125 24.68 4.36 12.84
N ILE A 126 24.33 3.25 12.18
CA ILE A 126 23.01 3.07 11.57
C ILE A 126 22.06 2.44 12.60
N SER A 127 20.88 3.03 12.73
CA SER A 127 19.85 2.68 13.71
C SER A 127 19.07 1.40 13.35
N GLY A 128 19.17 0.91 12.12
CA GLY A 128 18.51 -0.32 11.67
C GLY A 128 18.48 -0.51 10.16
N VAL A 129 17.90 -1.63 9.73
CA VAL A 129 17.75 -2.02 8.31
C VAL A 129 16.29 -1.98 7.91
N VAL A 130 16.00 -1.38 6.76
CA VAL A 130 14.67 -1.39 6.15
C VAL A 130 14.77 -2.06 4.78
N LEU A 131 14.17 -3.24 4.66
CA LEU A 131 14.06 -3.99 3.42
C LEU A 131 12.72 -3.64 2.76
N LEU A 132 12.77 -3.03 1.59
CA LEU A 132 11.61 -2.68 0.78
C LEU A 132 11.53 -3.66 -0.39
N VAL A 133 10.58 -4.59 -0.32
CA VAL A 133 10.50 -5.74 -1.23
C VAL A 133 9.26 -5.60 -2.10
N ASP A 134 9.47 -5.45 -3.40
CA ASP A 134 8.40 -5.30 -4.38
C ASP A 134 8.18 -6.61 -5.16
N GLU A 135 6.93 -6.88 -5.53
CA GLU A 135 6.46 -8.05 -6.27
C GLU A 135 6.76 -9.42 -5.64
N LEU A 136 6.74 -9.51 -4.30
CA LEU A 136 6.96 -10.78 -3.58
C LEU A 136 5.96 -11.88 -3.97
N SER A 137 4.69 -11.52 -4.19
CA SER A 137 3.67 -12.48 -4.58
C SER A 137 3.95 -13.10 -5.95
N GLU A 138 4.32 -12.30 -6.96
CA GLU A 138 4.62 -12.80 -8.30
C GLU A 138 5.90 -13.64 -8.31
N PHE A 139 6.91 -13.23 -7.55
CA PHE A 139 8.14 -14.00 -7.41
C PHE A 139 7.88 -15.39 -6.82
N LEU A 140 7.10 -15.47 -5.73
CA LEU A 140 6.74 -16.75 -5.11
C LEU A 140 5.92 -17.64 -6.05
N ARG A 141 5.02 -17.06 -6.88
CA ARG A 141 4.26 -17.80 -7.90
C ARG A 141 5.13 -18.28 -9.05
N SER A 142 6.21 -17.57 -9.37
CA SER A 142 7.14 -17.97 -10.43
C SER A 142 8.00 -19.20 -10.09
N LYS A 143 7.90 -19.72 -8.86
CA LYS A 143 8.65 -20.90 -8.41
C LYS A 143 8.15 -22.17 -9.09
N THR A 144 9.04 -22.77 -9.86
CA THR A 144 8.76 -23.97 -10.67
C THR A 144 8.76 -25.25 -9.85
N ASP A 145 9.37 -25.26 -8.66
CA ASP A 145 9.49 -26.44 -7.80
C ASP A 145 9.12 -26.12 -6.34
N ALA A 146 8.48 -27.10 -5.69
CA ALA A 146 7.97 -26.97 -4.32
C ALA A 146 9.09 -26.85 -3.27
N HIS A 147 10.26 -27.45 -3.51
CA HIS A 147 11.41 -27.30 -2.62
C HIS A 147 11.92 -25.86 -2.60
N ALA A 148 12.12 -25.26 -3.77
CA ALA A 148 12.57 -23.87 -3.89
C ALA A 148 11.57 -22.90 -3.23
N TYR A 149 10.28 -23.09 -3.49
CA TYR A 149 9.21 -22.35 -2.83
C TYR A 149 9.28 -22.49 -1.30
N ASN A 150 9.41 -23.71 -0.78
CA ASN A 150 9.44 -23.95 0.67
C ASN A 150 10.66 -23.33 1.36
N GLU A 151 11.83 -23.34 0.71
CA GLU A 151 13.03 -22.67 1.25
C GLU A 151 12.85 -21.15 1.32
N ASP A 152 12.25 -20.53 0.30
CA ASP A 152 11.93 -19.09 0.33
C ASP A 152 10.95 -18.74 1.44
N ILE A 153 9.92 -19.57 1.65
CA ILE A 153 8.99 -19.39 2.76
C ILE A 153 9.71 -19.54 4.10
N ARG A 154 10.60 -20.53 4.27
CA ARG A 154 11.40 -20.69 5.49
C ARG A 154 12.30 -19.48 5.74
N PHE A 155 12.89 -18.91 4.70
CA PHE A 155 13.69 -17.70 4.82
C PHE A 155 12.84 -16.49 5.24
N LEU A 156 11.64 -16.30 4.66
CA LEU A 156 10.72 -15.25 5.08
C LEU A 156 10.27 -15.42 6.55
N GLN A 157 10.07 -16.66 7.01
CA GLN A 157 9.78 -16.96 8.41
C GLN A 157 10.96 -16.57 9.32
N TYR A 158 12.17 -16.95 8.93
CA TYR A 158 13.40 -16.59 9.64
C TYR A 158 13.53 -15.06 9.76
N LEU A 159 13.35 -14.31 8.66
CA LEU A 159 13.35 -12.85 8.69
C LEU A 159 12.30 -12.26 9.64
N GLY A 160 11.10 -12.84 9.66
CA GLY A 160 10.02 -12.41 10.56
C GLY A 160 10.34 -12.65 12.03
N GLU A 161 11.06 -13.73 12.36
CA GLU A 161 11.53 -14.05 13.72
C GLU A 161 12.73 -13.21 14.14
N GLU A 162 13.61 -12.88 13.19
CA GLU A 162 14.78 -12.06 13.42
C GLU A 162 14.41 -10.57 13.55
N ALA A 163 13.32 -10.13 12.91
CA ALA A 163 12.89 -8.74 12.89
C ALA A 163 12.73 -8.08 14.27
N PRO A 164 12.23 -8.74 15.32
CA PRO A 164 12.18 -8.17 16.67
C PRO A 164 13.52 -8.24 17.43
N SER A 165 14.49 -9.05 16.99
CA SER A 165 15.77 -9.27 17.68
C SER A 165 16.74 -8.07 17.54
N PHE A 166 16.55 -7.28 16.49
CA PHE A 166 17.23 -6.01 16.24
C PHE A 166 16.36 -5.11 15.36
N PRO A 167 16.66 -3.81 15.20
CA PRO A 167 15.86 -2.91 14.37
C PRO A 167 15.89 -3.26 12.85
N LEU A 168 15.11 -4.27 12.46
CA LEU A 168 14.95 -4.79 11.10
C LEU A 168 13.49 -4.69 10.69
N TRP A 169 13.21 -3.95 9.61
CA TRP A 169 11.87 -3.85 9.02
C TRP A 169 11.86 -4.53 7.66
N ILE A 170 10.96 -5.48 7.47
CA ILE A 170 10.71 -6.11 6.17
C ILE A 170 9.34 -5.65 5.68
N ILE A 171 9.31 -4.82 4.65
CA ILE A 171 8.09 -4.26 4.08
C ILE A 171 7.93 -4.84 2.68
N SER A 172 7.08 -5.86 2.57
CA SER A 172 6.90 -6.59 1.31
C SER A 172 5.54 -6.33 0.69
N SER A 173 5.51 -6.04 -0.62
CA SER A 173 4.27 -5.93 -1.37
C SER A 173 3.70 -7.31 -1.71
N LEU A 174 2.42 -7.51 -1.45
CA LEU A 174 1.68 -8.72 -1.79
C LEU A 174 0.41 -8.36 -2.54
N GLN A 175 0.04 -9.16 -3.53
CA GLN A 175 -1.28 -9.08 -4.15
C GLN A 175 -2.36 -9.74 -3.27
N GLU A 176 -3.58 -9.21 -3.32
CA GLU A 176 -4.71 -9.72 -2.52
C GLU A 176 -5.11 -11.16 -2.88
N TRP A 177 -4.94 -11.55 -4.15
CA TRP A 177 -5.42 -12.81 -4.71
C TRP A 177 -4.55 -14.03 -4.41
N ILE A 178 -3.36 -13.87 -3.83
CA ILE A 178 -2.46 -15.00 -3.57
C ILE A 178 -3.01 -15.98 -2.52
N GLU A 179 -4.02 -15.54 -1.74
CA GLU A 179 -4.73 -16.37 -0.76
C GLU A 179 -5.92 -17.14 -1.38
N GLU A 180 -6.36 -16.84 -2.60
CA GLU A 180 -7.63 -17.38 -3.14
C GLU A 180 -7.47 -18.37 -4.30
N THR A 181 -6.34 -18.36 -5.02
CA THR A 181 -6.17 -19.15 -6.25
C THR A 181 -5.87 -20.63 -6.03
N GLY A 182 -5.58 -21.09 -4.81
CA GLY A 182 -5.26 -22.49 -4.51
C GLY A 182 -3.95 -23.01 -5.12
N GLU A 183 -3.18 -22.15 -5.81
CA GLU A 183 -1.87 -22.48 -6.41
C GLU A 183 -0.75 -22.61 -5.36
N ILE A 184 -1.02 -22.14 -4.13
CA ILE A 184 -0.09 -22.15 -3.02
C ILE A 184 -0.65 -23.02 -1.89
N ALA A 185 0.22 -23.80 -1.26
CA ALA A 185 -0.12 -24.47 0.00
C ALA A 185 -0.45 -23.42 1.07
N GLN A 186 -1.74 -23.14 1.23
CA GLN A 186 -2.33 -22.15 2.14
C GLN A 186 -1.69 -22.21 3.54
N ASP A 187 -1.45 -23.42 4.03
CA ASP A 187 -0.88 -23.71 5.34
C ASP A 187 0.54 -23.19 5.51
N THR A 188 1.36 -23.21 4.45
CA THR A 188 2.75 -22.76 4.49
C THR A 188 2.83 -21.24 4.46
N PHE A 189 1.96 -20.59 3.69
CA PHE A 189 1.88 -19.12 3.66
C PHE A 189 1.27 -18.55 4.95
N ASN A 190 0.27 -19.21 5.53
CA ASN A 190 -0.32 -18.84 6.82
C ASN A 190 0.72 -18.80 7.95
N LYS A 191 1.75 -19.66 7.92
CA LYS A 191 2.85 -19.61 8.90
C LYS A 191 3.67 -18.32 8.85
N ILE A 192 3.85 -17.71 7.67
CA ILE A 192 4.51 -16.39 7.57
C ILE A 192 3.55 -15.29 8.03
N LYS A 193 2.28 -15.42 7.68
CA LYS A 193 1.22 -14.43 7.92
C LYS A 193 1.07 -14.03 9.40
N ASP A 194 1.38 -14.92 10.34
CA ASP A 194 1.40 -14.62 11.78
C ASP A 194 2.64 -13.85 12.23
N ARG A 195 3.77 -14.00 11.52
CA ARG A 195 5.05 -13.32 11.81
C ARG A 195 5.14 -11.92 11.20
N TYR A 196 4.20 -11.58 10.32
CA TYR A 196 4.07 -10.27 9.66
C TYR A 196 2.74 -9.62 10.11
N PRO A 197 2.68 -9.13 11.36
CA PRO A 197 1.42 -8.75 12.02
C PRO A 197 0.79 -7.48 11.42
N ILE A 198 1.59 -6.62 10.80
CA ILE A 198 1.10 -5.37 10.21
C ILE A 198 0.72 -5.67 8.76
N ARG A 199 -0.57 -5.52 8.46
CA ARG A 199 -1.10 -5.64 7.10
C ARG A 199 -1.73 -4.33 6.69
N ILE A 200 -1.14 -3.72 5.68
CA ILE A 200 -1.55 -2.45 5.13
C ILE A 200 -2.29 -2.72 3.84
N GLY A 201 -3.58 -2.40 3.78
CA GLY A 201 -4.36 -2.47 2.54
C GLY A 201 -4.25 -1.17 1.75
N LEU A 202 -3.73 -1.24 0.53
CA LEU A 202 -3.82 -0.22 -0.50
C LEU A 202 -5.02 -0.53 -1.41
N GLY A 203 -6.24 -0.28 -0.90
CA GLY A 203 -7.48 -0.57 -1.61
C GLY A 203 -8.48 0.57 -1.48
N ARG A 204 -9.46 0.39 -0.58
CA ARG A 204 -10.59 1.33 -0.39
C ARG A 204 -10.21 2.70 0.16
N ALA A 205 -9.40 2.73 1.22
CA ALA A 205 -9.07 3.98 1.91
C ALA A 205 -8.31 4.97 1.00
N HIS A 206 -7.43 4.47 0.13
CA HIS A 206 -6.71 5.33 -0.81
C HIS A 206 -7.60 5.82 -1.95
N ILE A 207 -8.60 5.06 -2.39
CA ILE A 207 -9.58 5.58 -3.35
C ILE A 207 -10.37 6.71 -2.72
N GLU A 208 -10.90 6.53 -1.51
CA GLU A 208 -11.68 7.57 -0.85
C GLU A 208 -10.85 8.83 -0.63
N GLU A 209 -9.60 8.68 -0.19
CA GLU A 209 -8.65 9.79 -0.03
C GLU A 209 -8.36 10.47 -1.37
N PHE A 210 -8.08 9.69 -2.42
CA PHE A 210 -7.86 10.19 -3.78
C PHE A 210 -9.09 10.92 -4.34
N VAL A 211 -10.29 10.37 -4.18
CA VAL A 211 -11.54 10.97 -4.66
C VAL A 211 -11.80 12.28 -3.93
N SER A 212 -11.73 12.28 -2.60
CA SER A 212 -12.04 13.44 -1.75
C SER A 212 -11.03 14.59 -1.85
N HIS A 213 -9.78 14.32 -2.24
CA HIS A 213 -8.74 15.37 -2.32
C HIS A 213 -8.36 15.75 -3.75
N ARG A 214 -8.51 14.84 -4.73
CA ARG A 214 -8.04 15.07 -6.11
C ARG A 214 -9.13 15.15 -7.16
N LEU A 215 -10.25 14.43 -7.00
CA LEU A 215 -11.35 14.47 -7.97
C LEU A 215 -12.45 15.43 -7.57
N ILE A 216 -12.76 15.47 -6.28
CA ILE A 216 -13.80 16.32 -5.71
C ILE A 216 -13.12 17.41 -4.91
N ARG A 217 -13.48 18.66 -5.18
CA ARG A 217 -13.05 19.81 -4.38
C ARG A 217 -14.27 20.57 -3.91
N HIS A 218 -14.53 20.54 -2.61
CA HIS A 218 -15.60 21.30 -1.99
C HIS A 218 -15.27 22.80 -1.97
N ARG A 219 -16.31 23.63 -2.04
CA ARG A 219 -16.17 25.08 -1.86
C ARG A 219 -15.98 25.38 -0.37
N GLU A 220 -15.21 26.39 -0.04
CA GLU A 220 -15.07 26.83 1.35
C GLU A 220 -16.44 27.14 1.96
N GLY A 221 -16.68 26.65 3.18
CA GLY A 221 -17.96 26.81 3.87
C GLY A 221 -19.08 25.86 3.45
N SER A 222 -18.89 24.97 2.44
CA SER A 222 -19.97 24.08 1.99
C SER A 222 -20.29 22.93 2.95
N GLU A 223 -19.40 22.63 3.90
CA GLU A 223 -19.57 21.51 4.84
C GLU A 223 -20.89 21.59 5.62
N GLY A 224 -21.30 22.79 6.02
CA GLY A 224 -22.57 23.01 6.73
C GLY A 224 -23.79 22.62 5.89
N GLU A 225 -23.78 22.93 4.60
CA GLU A 225 -24.87 22.57 3.69
C GLU A 225 -24.89 21.06 3.40
N ILE A 226 -23.73 20.45 3.20
CA ILE A 226 -23.62 18.99 2.98
C ILE A 226 -24.11 18.24 4.23
N ARG A 227 -23.78 18.74 5.44
CA ARG A 227 -24.28 18.20 6.71
C ARG A 227 -25.80 18.29 6.82
N LYS A 228 -26.42 19.39 6.37
CA LYS A 228 -27.90 19.50 6.31
C LYS A 228 -28.50 18.44 5.41
N ILE A 229 -27.89 18.16 4.25
CA ILE A 229 -28.32 17.10 3.32
C ILE A 229 -28.22 15.73 4.00
N PHE A 230 -27.09 15.42 4.64
CA PHE A 230 -26.90 14.17 5.38
C PHE A 230 -27.96 13.98 6.47
N ASN A 231 -28.21 15.01 7.27
CA ASN A 231 -29.22 14.99 8.34
C ASN A 231 -30.64 14.83 7.80
N SER A 232 -30.94 15.43 6.64
CA SER A 232 -32.20 15.22 5.94
C SER A 232 -32.35 13.75 5.53
N ILE A 233 -31.32 13.15 4.91
CA ILE A 233 -31.32 11.73 4.54
C ILE A 233 -31.54 10.85 5.78
N ARG A 234 -30.80 11.05 6.87
CA ARG A 234 -30.97 10.28 8.11
C ARG A 234 -32.33 10.45 8.77
N ARG A 235 -32.98 11.61 8.59
CA ARG A 235 -34.35 11.82 9.08
C ARG A 235 -35.36 10.92 8.35
N TYR A 236 -35.25 10.79 7.04
CA TYR A 236 -36.13 9.92 6.24
C TYR A 236 -35.70 8.44 6.26
N PHE A 237 -34.41 8.18 6.43
CA PHE A 237 -33.80 6.85 6.47
C PHE A 237 -32.93 6.69 7.73
N PRO A 238 -33.51 6.40 8.90
CA PRO A 238 -32.76 6.31 10.16
C PRO A 238 -31.66 5.24 10.14
N LEU A 239 -31.81 4.21 9.31
CA LEU A 239 -30.84 3.11 9.13
C LEU A 239 -29.81 3.38 8.03
N PHE A 240 -29.66 4.62 7.55
CA PHE A 240 -28.71 4.96 6.50
C PHE A 240 -27.28 4.53 6.90
N PRO A 241 -26.68 3.52 6.25
CA PRO A 241 -25.49 2.80 6.75
C PRO A 241 -24.19 3.53 6.37
N VAL A 242 -24.18 4.84 6.56
CA VAL A 242 -23.06 5.71 6.19
C VAL A 242 -22.76 6.66 7.35
N GLU A 243 -21.50 6.67 7.75
CA GLU A 243 -20.95 7.62 8.71
C GLU A 243 -20.89 9.03 8.15
N GLU A 244 -21.22 10.04 8.97
CA GLU A 244 -21.29 11.45 8.55
C GLU A 244 -19.97 11.94 7.96
N ASN A 245 -18.84 11.68 8.65
CA ASN A 245 -17.51 12.07 8.19
C ASN A 245 -17.15 11.49 6.82
N ARG A 246 -17.61 10.26 6.53
CA ARG A 246 -17.38 9.60 5.24
C ARG A 246 -18.26 10.22 4.16
N PHE A 247 -19.51 10.55 4.49
CA PHE A 247 -20.43 11.23 3.58
C PHE A 247 -19.91 12.62 3.19
N LEU A 248 -19.51 13.44 4.18
CA LEU A 248 -18.99 14.78 3.96
C LEU A 248 -17.79 14.78 3.00
N LYS A 249 -16.86 13.85 3.18
CA LYS A 249 -15.66 13.73 2.33
C LYS A 249 -15.96 13.34 0.89
N LEU A 250 -16.97 12.49 0.67
CA LEU A 250 -17.23 11.89 -0.64
C LEU A 250 -18.32 12.61 -1.45
N TYR A 251 -19.10 13.50 -0.83
CA TYR A 251 -20.16 14.25 -1.49
C TYR A 251 -19.67 14.94 -2.78
N PRO A 252 -20.39 14.87 -3.93
CA PRO A 252 -21.74 14.33 -4.10
C PRO A 252 -21.78 12.83 -4.45
N VAL A 253 -20.67 12.11 -4.30
CA VAL A 253 -20.59 10.67 -4.59
C VAL A 253 -21.10 9.87 -3.40
N HIS A 254 -22.07 8.99 -3.64
CA HIS A 254 -22.58 8.13 -2.59
C HIS A 254 -21.47 7.14 -2.16
N PRO A 255 -21.21 6.93 -0.85
CA PRO A 255 -20.09 6.08 -0.41
C PRO A 255 -20.16 4.62 -0.88
N ALA A 256 -21.36 4.08 -1.08
CA ALA A 256 -21.54 2.76 -1.70
C ALA A 256 -21.05 2.70 -3.16
N THR A 257 -21.05 3.82 -3.89
CA THR A 257 -20.53 3.90 -5.26
C THR A 257 -19.03 3.65 -5.25
N ILE A 258 -18.30 4.29 -4.32
CA ILE A 258 -16.87 4.05 -4.15
C ILE A 258 -16.59 2.62 -3.75
N THR A 259 -17.38 2.09 -2.79
CA THR A 259 -17.28 0.68 -2.38
C THR A 259 -17.48 -0.27 -3.57
N LEU A 260 -18.48 -0.03 -4.42
CA LEU A 260 -18.76 -0.92 -5.55
C LEU A 260 -17.69 -0.77 -6.65
N LEU A 261 -17.24 0.44 -6.95
CA LEU A 261 -16.14 0.68 -7.89
C LEU A 261 -14.84 0.00 -7.45
N ASP A 262 -14.56 -0.04 -6.14
CA ASP A 262 -13.42 -0.78 -5.57
C ASP A 262 -13.54 -2.28 -5.87
N TYR A 263 -14.72 -2.87 -5.67
CA TYR A 263 -14.97 -4.29 -6.00
C TYR A 263 -14.91 -4.59 -7.49
N LEU A 264 -15.31 -3.64 -8.34
CA LEU A 264 -15.34 -3.81 -9.79
C LEU A 264 -14.01 -3.44 -10.48
N LYS A 265 -12.96 -3.09 -9.73
CA LYS A 265 -11.61 -2.85 -10.26
C LYS A 265 -11.08 -3.95 -11.21
N PRO A 266 -11.34 -5.25 -11.00
CA PRO A 266 -10.87 -6.26 -11.95
C PRO A 266 -11.47 -6.10 -13.35
N LEU A 267 -12.68 -5.53 -13.45
CA LEU A 267 -13.38 -5.30 -14.72
C LEU A 267 -12.93 -4.01 -15.41
N PHE A 268 -12.34 -3.07 -14.67
CA PHE A 268 -11.99 -1.74 -15.17
C PHE A 268 -10.55 -1.39 -14.79
N SER A 269 -9.67 -1.11 -15.75
CA SER A 269 -8.26 -0.72 -15.51
C SER A 269 -8.11 0.15 -14.25
N GLU A 270 -7.53 -0.44 -13.20
CA GLU A 270 -7.83 -0.16 -11.77
C GLU A 270 -8.21 1.28 -11.41
N HIS A 271 -7.24 2.20 -11.48
CA HIS A 271 -7.44 3.60 -11.09
C HIS A 271 -8.09 4.41 -12.20
N ARG A 272 -7.83 4.06 -13.47
CA ARG A 272 -8.36 4.79 -14.62
C ARG A 272 -9.86 4.60 -14.75
N GLY A 273 -10.42 3.44 -14.40
CA GLY A 273 -11.88 3.22 -14.36
C GLY A 273 -12.56 4.13 -13.35
N ILE A 274 -12.08 4.16 -12.12
CA ILE A 274 -12.65 4.98 -11.04
C ILE A 274 -12.54 6.48 -11.37
N VAL A 275 -11.37 6.91 -11.86
CA VAL A 275 -11.17 8.29 -12.30
C VAL A 275 -12.11 8.63 -13.46
N ASP A 276 -12.16 7.80 -14.50
CA ASP A 276 -13.01 8.00 -15.68
C ASP A 276 -14.48 8.12 -15.26
N PHE A 277 -14.98 7.21 -14.42
CA PHE A 277 -16.35 7.27 -13.90
C PHE A 277 -16.63 8.56 -13.14
N ILE A 278 -15.87 8.84 -12.08
CA ILE A 278 -16.17 9.99 -11.21
C ILE A 278 -15.95 11.29 -11.97
N HIS A 279 -14.88 11.40 -12.74
CA HIS A 279 -14.55 12.60 -13.49
C HIS A 279 -15.63 12.92 -14.53
N TYR A 280 -15.95 11.99 -15.43
CA TYR A 280 -16.87 12.26 -16.53
C TYR A 280 -18.31 12.36 -16.08
N ARG A 281 -18.74 11.59 -15.07
CA ARG A 281 -20.08 11.78 -14.49
C ARG A 281 -20.20 13.14 -13.80
N LEU A 282 -19.18 13.63 -13.12
CA LEU A 282 -19.24 14.95 -12.48
C LEU A 282 -19.12 16.09 -13.50
N LYS A 283 -18.13 16.07 -14.39
CA LYS A 283 -17.84 17.17 -15.32
C LYS A 283 -18.64 17.18 -16.61
N SER A 284 -19.31 16.08 -16.98
CA SER A 284 -19.82 15.75 -18.33
C SER A 284 -18.76 15.21 -19.29
N ASP A 285 -19.22 14.48 -20.30
CA ASP A 285 -18.46 14.00 -21.45
C ASP A 285 -19.39 14.04 -22.68
N GLU A 286 -19.23 15.06 -23.53
CA GLU A 286 -20.07 15.26 -24.71
C GLU A 286 -19.87 14.18 -25.77
N GLU A 287 -18.66 13.62 -25.92
CA GLU A 287 -18.36 12.57 -26.88
C GLU A 287 -19.07 11.26 -26.52
N ARG A 288 -19.26 11.00 -25.22
CA ARG A 288 -19.98 9.83 -24.70
C ARG A 288 -21.45 10.11 -24.35
N GLY A 289 -21.95 11.33 -24.56
CA GLY A 289 -23.32 11.72 -24.22
C GLY A 289 -23.63 11.70 -22.72
N ILE A 290 -22.62 11.92 -21.85
CA ILE A 290 -22.76 11.91 -20.40
C ILE A 290 -23.00 13.35 -19.90
N PRO A 291 -24.18 13.67 -19.32
CA PRO A 291 -24.46 15.00 -18.78
C PRO A 291 -23.74 15.27 -17.45
N SER A 292 -23.51 16.54 -17.12
CA SER A 292 -22.85 16.92 -15.86
C SER A 292 -23.76 16.63 -14.66
N PHE A 293 -23.25 15.84 -13.71
CA PHE A 293 -23.96 15.62 -12.45
C PHE A 293 -23.91 16.85 -11.53
N LEU A 294 -22.94 17.76 -11.69
CA LEU A 294 -22.81 18.95 -10.84
C LEU A 294 -23.92 19.99 -11.05
N GLU A 295 -24.66 19.90 -12.14
CA GLU A 295 -25.81 20.77 -12.44
C GLU A 295 -27.11 20.26 -11.81
N ARG A 296 -27.09 19.07 -11.22
CA ARG A 296 -28.27 18.44 -10.60
C ARG A 296 -28.57 19.01 -9.21
N PRO A 297 -29.80 18.81 -8.70
CA PRO A 297 -30.15 19.21 -7.34
C PRO A 297 -29.20 18.62 -6.30
N ALA A 298 -28.81 19.41 -5.30
CA ALA A 298 -27.81 19.04 -4.31
C ALA A 298 -28.15 17.81 -3.45
N HIS A 299 -29.43 17.41 -3.39
CA HIS A 299 -29.86 16.21 -2.66
C HIS A 299 -29.72 14.92 -3.48
N GLU A 300 -29.46 15.01 -4.79
CA GLU A 300 -29.10 13.85 -5.61
C GLU A 300 -27.64 13.48 -5.39
N LEU A 301 -27.36 12.18 -5.36
CA LEU A 301 -26.02 11.64 -5.16
C LEU A 301 -25.65 10.76 -6.35
N LEU A 302 -24.38 10.81 -6.75
CA LEU A 302 -23.83 9.90 -7.76
C LEU A 302 -23.79 8.49 -7.15
N SER A 303 -24.80 7.68 -7.49
CA SER A 303 -25.10 6.40 -6.86
C SER A 303 -24.55 5.19 -7.65
N PRO A 304 -24.54 3.99 -7.05
CA PRO A 304 -24.04 2.79 -7.72
C PRO A 304 -24.80 2.42 -9.00
N SER A 305 -26.07 2.84 -9.14
CA SER A 305 -26.89 2.49 -10.31
C SER A 305 -26.31 3.04 -11.62
N MET A 306 -25.53 4.11 -11.56
CA MET A 306 -24.92 4.71 -12.75
C MET A 306 -23.67 3.98 -13.24
N ILE A 307 -23.09 3.07 -12.44
CA ILE A 307 -21.84 2.36 -12.77
C ILE A 307 -22.05 1.45 -13.97
N PHE A 308 -23.13 0.68 -13.99
CA PHE A 308 -23.43 -0.25 -15.08
C PHE A 308 -23.54 0.46 -16.42
N ASP A 309 -24.36 1.52 -16.48
CA ASP A 309 -24.58 2.30 -17.70
C ASP A 309 -23.27 2.93 -18.21
N HIS A 310 -22.41 3.40 -17.30
CA HIS A 310 -21.14 4.01 -17.67
C HIS A 310 -20.14 3.01 -18.27
N PHE A 311 -20.17 1.75 -17.81
CA PHE A 311 -19.20 0.74 -18.21
C PHE A 311 -19.74 -0.35 -19.12
N ILE A 312 -20.99 -0.26 -19.57
CA ILE A 312 -21.66 -1.30 -20.35
C ILE A 312 -20.85 -1.76 -21.57
N HIS A 313 -20.18 -0.83 -22.26
CA HIS A 313 -19.35 -1.14 -23.42
C HIS A 313 -18.13 -2.00 -23.04
N ARG A 314 -17.44 -1.65 -21.95
CA ARG A 314 -16.28 -2.43 -21.46
C ARG A 314 -16.69 -3.79 -20.91
N ILE A 315 -17.84 -3.86 -20.23
CA ILE A 315 -18.37 -5.13 -19.71
C ILE A 315 -18.69 -6.09 -20.86
N ARG A 316 -19.22 -5.59 -21.99
CA ARG A 316 -19.48 -6.39 -23.19
C ARG A 316 -18.20 -6.92 -23.82
N GLU A 317 -17.19 -6.06 -23.97
CA GLU A 317 -15.88 -6.46 -24.53
C GLU A 317 -15.21 -7.57 -23.71
N VAL A 318 -15.27 -7.50 -22.37
CA VAL A 318 -14.69 -8.52 -21.48
C VAL A 318 -15.46 -9.85 -21.51
N ALA A 319 -16.77 -9.83 -21.78
CA ALA A 319 -17.59 -11.04 -21.87
C ALA A 319 -17.40 -11.82 -23.19
N GLU A 320 -16.82 -11.19 -24.21
CA GLU A 320 -16.54 -11.79 -25.53
C GLU A 320 -15.11 -12.39 -25.63
N THR A 321 -14.26 -12.15 -24.62
CA THR A 321 -12.91 -12.72 -24.45
C THR A 321 -12.86 -13.79 -23.39
#